data_AF-A0A5J6SLT2-F1
#
_entry.id   AF-A0A5J6SLT2-F1
#
_cell.length_a   1.000
_cell.length_b   1.000
_cell.length_c   1.000
_cell.angle_alpha   90.00
_cell.angle_beta   90.00
_cell.angle_gamma   90.00
#
_symmetry.space_group_name_H-M   'P 1'
#
loop_
_entity.id
_entity.type
_entity.pdbx_description
1 polymer ?
#
loop_
_entity_poly.entity_id
_entity_poly.type
_entity_poly.pdbx_seq_one_letter_code
_entity_poly.pdbx_strand_id
1 'polypeptide(L)' 'MDENDILSIIKQLEPKLQSVLFQTRNDYREDLEQDLKERIINIIKNNINLEVPSFFDLIGEELMLDYSEGLTRC' A
#
# COMPACT_ATOMS: atom_id res chain seq x y z
N MET A 1 13.69 -4.45 -1.02
CA MET A 1 12.41 -4.72 -0.33
C MET A 1 12.45 -6.16 0.15
N ASP A 2 12.17 -6.40 1.44
CA ASP A 2 12.25 -7.71 2.05
C ASP A 2 10.99 -8.57 1.75
N GLU A 3 11.07 -9.89 1.89
CA GLU A 3 9.89 -10.76 1.71
C GLU A 3 8.75 -10.39 2.67
N ASN A 4 9.08 -9.94 3.89
CA ASN A 4 8.08 -9.50 4.87
C ASN A 4 7.32 -8.25 4.41
N ASP A 5 7.98 -7.34 3.69
CA ASP A 5 7.36 -6.14 3.13
C ASP A 5 6.36 -6.50 2.02
N ILE A 6 6.75 -7.44 1.13
CA ILE A 6 5.86 -7.97 0.09
C ILE A 6 4.61 -8.57 0.74
N LEU A 7 4.81 -9.37 1.79
CA LEU A 7 3.73 -10.04 2.50
C LEU A 7 2.77 -9.03 3.17
N SER A 8 3.33 -7.95 3.73
CA SER A 8 2.56 -6.86 4.34
C SER A 8 1.68 -6.15 3.31
N ILE A 9 2.23 -5.84 2.13
CA ILE A 9 1.47 -5.20 1.04
C ILE A 9 0.36 -6.13 0.56
N ILE A 10 0.65 -7.42 0.36
CA ILE A 10 -0.37 -8.40 -0.05
C ILE A 10 -1.50 -8.50 0.98
N LYS A 11 -1.19 -8.52 2.28
CA LYS A 11 -2.20 -8.51 3.35
C LYS A 11 -3.08 -7.26 3.32
N GLN A 12 -2.51 -6.09 3.03
CA GLN A 12 -3.29 -4.85 2.90
C GLN A 12 -4.22 -4.89 1.67
N LEU A 13 -3.84 -5.61 0.61
CA LEU A 13 -4.63 -5.76 -0.61
C LEU A 13 -5.68 -6.89 -0.53
N GLU A 14 -5.58 -7.80 0.43
CA GLU A 14 -6.50 -8.92 0.65
C GLU A 14 -7.99 -8.54 0.62
N PRO A 15 -8.48 -7.50 1.34
CA PRO A 15 -9.90 -7.14 1.29
C PRO A 15 -10.37 -6.76 -0.11
N LYS A 16 -9.49 -6.14 -0.92
CA LYS A 16 -9.79 -5.77 -2.30
C LYS A 16 -9.78 -6.98 -3.22
N LEU A 17 -8.85 -7.91 -3.03
CA LEU A 17 -8.82 -9.20 -3.75
C LEU A 17 -10.10 -9.99 -3.51
N GLN A 18 -10.50 -10.16 -2.24
CA GLN A 18 -11.71 -10.89 -1.88
C GLN A 18 -12.97 -10.28 -2.50
N SER A 19 -13.07 -8.94 -2.53
CA SER A 19 -14.19 -8.26 -3.20
C SER A 19 -14.30 -8.57 -4.69
N VAL A 20 -13.17 -8.66 -5.40
CA VAL A 20 -13.13 -8.99 -6.84
C VAL A 20 -13.42 -10.47 -7.08
N LEU A 21 -12.84 -11.35 -6.27
CA LEU A 21 -13.09 -12.80 -6.37
C LEU A 21 -14.56 -13.13 -6.12
N PHE A 22 -15.22 -12.44 -5.19
CA PHE A 22 -16.64 -12.64 -4.93
C PHE A 22 -17.53 -12.31 -6.15
N GLN A 23 -17.12 -11.35 -6.97
CA GLN A 23 -17.81 -10.98 -8.23
C GLN A 23 -17.53 -11.97 -9.38
N THR A 24 -16.59 -12.90 -9.20
CA THR A 24 -16.21 -13.90 -10.20
C THR A 24 -16.99 -15.19 -9.99
N ARG A 25 -17.28 -15.92 -11.09
CA ARG A 25 -17.89 -17.25 -11.03
C ARG A 25 -16.97 -18.20 -10.27
N ASN A 26 -17.56 -19.07 -9.44
CA ASN A 26 -16.82 -19.93 -8.51
C ASN A 26 -15.76 -20.79 -9.22
N ASP A 27 -16.10 -21.29 -10.41
CA ASP A 27 -15.25 -22.16 -11.24
C ASP A 27 -13.91 -21.53 -11.66
N TYR A 28 -13.81 -20.19 -11.61
CA TYR A 28 -12.60 -19.45 -12.02
C TYR A 28 -11.93 -18.71 -10.86
N ARG A 29 -12.45 -18.83 -9.63
CA ARG A 29 -11.97 -18.01 -8.51
C ARG A 29 -10.54 -18.34 -8.09
N GLU A 30 -10.20 -19.62 -7.99
CA GLU A 30 -8.85 -20.03 -7.58
C GLU A 30 -7.79 -19.62 -8.61
N ASP A 31 -8.05 -19.88 -9.90
CA ASP A 31 -7.15 -19.48 -10.98
C ASP A 31 -6.95 -17.97 -11.00
N LEU A 32 -8.05 -17.20 -10.93
CA LEU A 32 -7.98 -15.75 -10.89
C LEU A 32 -7.25 -15.23 -9.64
N GLU A 33 -7.43 -15.87 -8.49
CA GLU A 33 -6.72 -15.50 -7.27
C GLU A 33 -5.21 -15.67 -7.42
N GLN A 34 -4.76 -16.79 -8.01
CA GLN A 34 -3.34 -17.02 -8.28
C GLN A 34 -2.78 -15.99 -9.26
N ASP A 35 -3.45 -15.79 -10.40
CA ASP A 35 -3.02 -14.83 -11.42
C ASP A 35 -2.89 -13.41 -10.86
N LEU A 36 -3.85 -12.99 -10.02
CA LEU A 36 -3.82 -11.68 -9.39
C LEU A 36 -2.66 -11.55 -8.41
N LYS A 37 -2.41 -12.57 -7.58
CA LYS A 37 -1.28 -12.59 -6.64
C LYS A 37 0.07 -12.54 -7.36
N GLU A 38 0.23 -13.35 -8.40
CA GLU A 38 1.47 -13.41 -9.19
C GLU A 38 1.74 -12.07 -9.90
N ARG A 39 0.69 -11.45 -10.45
CA ARG A 39 0.78 -10.14 -11.08
C ARG A 39 1.11 -9.03 -10.09
N ILE A 40 0.52 -9.04 -8.89
CA ILE A 40 0.85 -8.10 -7.82
C ILE A 40 2.33 -8.23 -7.42
N ILE A 41 2.81 -9.45 -7.20
CA ILE A 41 4.22 -9.71 -6.85
C ILE A 41 5.15 -9.19 -7.95
N ASN A 42 4.83 -9.46 -9.21
CA ASN A 42 5.62 -8.99 -10.34
C ASN A 42 5.65 -7.45 -10.43
N ILE A 43 4.52 -6.78 -10.20
CA ILE A 43 4.46 -5.31 -10.19
C ILE A 43 5.32 -4.75 -9.05
N ILE A 44 5.18 -5.30 -7.85
CA ILE A 44 5.94 -4.92 -6.65
C ILE A 44 7.44 -5.07 -6.91
N LYS A 45 7.88 -6.22 -7.42
CA LYS A 45 9.29 -6.48 -7.75
C LYS A 45 9.85 -5.54 -8.83
N ASN A 46 9.03 -5.16 -9.80
CA ASN A 46 9.48 -4.36 -10.95
C ASN A 46 9.34 -2.83 -10.76
N ASN A 47 8.43 -2.35 -9.90
CA ASN A 47 8.09 -0.91 -9.82
C ASN A 47 8.49 -0.23 -8.51
N ILE A 48 8.81 -0.95 -7.44
CA ILE A 48 9.16 -0.33 -6.14
C ILE A 48 10.58 0.27 -6.13
N ASN A 49 11.28 0.24 -7.26
CA ASN A 49 12.54 0.97 -7.45
C ASN A 49 12.35 2.46 -7.78
N LEU A 50 11.12 2.97 -7.79
CA LEU A 50 10.84 4.40 -7.86
C LEU A 50 10.80 4.93 -6.42
N GLU A 51 11.69 5.87 -6.08
CA GLU A 51 11.54 6.71 -4.89
C GLU A 51 10.19 7.43 -4.99
N VAL A 52 9.16 6.84 -4.40
CA VAL A 52 7.86 7.48 -4.23
C VAL A 52 7.88 8.18 -2.87
N PRO A 53 7.63 9.49 -2.81
CA PRO A 53 7.57 10.21 -1.54
C PRO A 53 6.55 9.57 -0.61
N SER A 54 6.92 9.39 0.66
CA SER A 54 6.00 8.94 1.70
C SER A 54 4.89 9.97 1.90
N PHE A 55 3.72 9.54 2.36
CA PHE A 55 2.60 10.43 2.69
C PHE A 55 3.01 11.54 3.68
N PHE A 56 3.95 11.25 4.60
CA PHE A 56 4.51 12.23 5.53
C PHE A 56 5.56 13.13 4.89
N ASP A 57 6.26 12.68 3.84
CA ASP A 57 7.13 13.55 3.04
C ASP A 57 6.29 14.60 2.28
N LEU A 58 5.05 14.26 1.93
CA LEU A 58 4.10 15.16 1.28
C LEU A 58 3.44 16.15 2.24
N ILE A 59 3.33 15.82 3.53
CA ILE A 59 2.64 16.65 4.55
C ILE A 59 3.61 17.39 5.48
N GLY A 60 4.87 16.93 5.56
CA GLY A 60 5.84 17.32 6.58
C GLY A 60 6.40 18.74 6.48
N GLU A 61 6.30 19.42 5.34
CA GLU A 61 6.81 20.80 5.21
C GLU A 61 5.83 21.88 5.69
N GLU A 62 4.51 21.62 5.67
CA GLU A 62 3.52 22.67 5.94
C GLU A 62 3.11 22.77 7.42
N LEU A 63 3.32 21.71 8.22
CA LEU A 63 2.90 21.67 9.64
C LEU A 63 3.99 22.05 10.66
N MET A 64 5.23 22.29 10.24
CA MET A 64 6.35 22.65 11.14
C MET A 64 6.45 24.16 11.44
N LEU A 65 5.70 25.02 10.73
CA LEU A 65 5.74 26.47 10.96
C LEU A 65 4.77 26.96 12.06
N ASP A 66 3.73 26.19 12.39
CA ASP A 66 2.69 26.62 13.36
C ASP A 66 3.00 26.25 14.82
N TYR A 67 3.96 25.36 15.09
CA TYR A 67 4.24 24.89 16.46
C TYR A 67 5.19 25.79 17.28
N SER A 68 5.83 26.80 16.68
CA SER A 68 6.77 27.66 17.41
C SER A 68 6.14 28.90 18.08
N GLU A 69 4.89 29.25 17.79
CA GLU A 69 4.23 30.45 18.38
C GLU A 69 3.36 30.16 19.62
N GLY A 70 3.42 28.95 20.18
CA GLY A 70 2.47 28.50 21.20
C GLY A 70 2.92 28.48 22.67
N LEU A 71 4.15 28.92 23.01
CA LEU A 71 4.69 28.81 24.39
C LEU A 71 5.08 30.15 25.00
N THR A 72 4.09 31.01 25.21
CA THR A 72 4.11 32.03 26.27
C THR A 72 2.81 31.93 27.05
N ARG A 73 2.87 31.25 28.19
CA ARG A 73 1.86 31.37 29.26
C ARG A 73 2.56 31.79 30.55
N CYS A 74 2.07 32.91 31.08
CA CYS A 74 2.49 33.60 32.28
C CYS A 74 2.55 32.72 33.54
#